data_AF-A0A7E4V2U1-F1
#
_entry.id   AF-A0A7E4V2U1-F1
#
_cell.length_a   1.000
_cell.length_b   1.000
_cell.length_c   1.000
_cell.angle_alpha   90.00
_cell.angle_beta   90.00
_cell.angle_gamma   90.00
#
_symmetry.space_group_name_H-M   'P 1'
#
loop_
_entity.id
_entity.type
_entity.pdbx_description
1 polymer ?
#
loop_
_entity_poly.entity_id
_entity_poly.type
_entity_poly.pdbx_seq_one_letter_code
_entity_poly.pdbx_strand_id
1 'polypeptide(L)'
;MSDMSTLLYFRDAKRRLSPYAAPIGVAFNLFLLWLIVKKSTPTMKNFKKVLLLTCISELIFSAMNFFFVLTLTVEDGTYFCVIEGIFGHVSPFWTFVGYDAFLYFVYASVSNNTVMFFYRYLVVCRSKTLNAGLFMCSQCDIWACCVS
;
A
#
# COMPACT_ATOMS: atom_id res chain seq x y z
N MET A 1 30.93 -14.84 3.64
CA MET A 1 31.59 -13.53 3.52
C MET A 1 30.98 -12.64 2.42
N SER A 2 30.00 -13.14 1.64
CA SER A 2 29.29 -12.42 0.56
C SER A 2 28.00 -11.69 0.99
N ASP A 3 27.56 -11.84 2.25
CA ASP A 3 26.26 -11.29 2.69
C ASP A 3 26.34 -9.83 3.14
N MET A 4 27.47 -9.39 3.70
CA MET A 4 27.61 -8.05 4.29
C MET A 4 27.61 -6.93 3.23
N SER A 5 28.30 -7.16 2.10
CA SER A 5 28.36 -6.20 0.99
C SER A 5 27.00 -6.01 0.30
N THR A 6 26.23 -7.09 0.18
CA THR A 6 24.88 -7.08 -0.39
C THR A 6 23.91 -6.28 0.48
N LEU A 7 23.95 -6.47 1.80
CA LEU A 7 23.12 -5.73 2.76
C LEU A 7 23.41 -4.22 2.74
N LEU A 8 24.69 -3.84 2.67
CA LEU A 8 25.10 -2.44 2.54
C LEU A 8 24.57 -1.80 1.24
N TYR A 9 24.66 -2.52 0.12
CA TYR A 9 24.13 -2.06 -1.17
C TYR A 9 22.62 -1.81 -1.10
N PHE A 10 21.85 -2.74 -0.53
CA PHE A 10 20.41 -2.57 -0.34
C PHE A 10 20.07 -1.39 0.58
N ARG A 11 20.84 -1.19 1.65
CA ARG A 11 20.64 -0.06 2.58
C ARG A 11 20.86 1.28 1.87
N ASP A 12 21.93 1.39 1.07
CA ASP A 12 22.24 2.60 0.32
C ASP A 12 21.23 2.88 -0.80
N ALA A 13 20.79 1.83 -1.50
CA ALA A 13 19.71 1.94 -2.50
C ALA A 13 18.40 2.42 -1.86
N LYS A 14 18.00 1.81 -0.73
CA LYS A 14 16.82 2.23 0.05
C LYS A 14 16.96 3.69 0.48
N ARG A 15 18.12 4.11 0.99
CA ARG A 15 18.36 5.50 1.43
C ARG A 15 18.22 6.52 0.31
N ARG A 16 18.60 6.18 -0.92
CA ARG A 16 18.46 7.05 -2.11
C ARG A 16 17.04 7.10 -2.66
N LEU A 17 16.31 5.98 -2.62
CA LEU A 17 14.95 5.88 -3.20
C LEU A 17 13.84 6.31 -2.23
N SER A 18 14.03 6.10 -0.93
CA SER A 18 13.06 6.41 0.12
C SER A 18 12.49 7.84 0.07
N PRO A 19 13.27 8.91 -0.15
CA PRO A 19 12.71 10.26 -0.13
C PRO A 19 11.75 10.54 -1.28
N TYR A 20 11.81 9.78 -2.38
CA TYR A 20 10.93 9.96 -3.54
C TYR A 20 9.73 9.04 -3.50
N ALA A 21 9.89 7.81 -3.01
CA ALA A 21 8.83 6.81 -3.00
C ALA A 21 7.63 7.24 -2.13
N ALA A 22 7.89 7.79 -0.94
CA ALA A 22 6.85 8.21 -0.01
C ALA A 22 5.96 9.35 -0.55
N PRO A 23 6.48 10.50 -1.02
CA PRO A 23 5.63 11.59 -1.53
C PRO A 23 4.84 11.17 -2.77
N ILE A 24 5.43 10.34 -3.64
CA ILE A 24 4.74 9.78 -4.81
C ILE A 24 3.56 8.91 -4.35
N GLY A 25 3.79 8.00 -3.39
CA GLY A 25 2.74 7.15 -2.83
C GLY A 25 1.60 7.96 -2.19
N VAL A 26 1.93 9.01 -1.44
CA VAL A 26 0.93 9.93 -0.86
C VAL A 26 0.15 10.64 -1.96
N ALA A 27 0.82 11.17 -2.98
CA ALA A 27 0.17 11.88 -4.09
C ALA A 27 -0.82 10.97 -4.84
N PHE A 28 -0.42 9.74 -5.16
CA PHE A 28 -1.32 8.76 -5.80
C PHE A 28 -2.51 8.39 -4.92
N ASN A 29 -2.31 8.19 -3.62
CA ASN A 29 -3.40 7.88 -2.71
C ASN A 29 -4.38 9.06 -2.55
N LEU A 30 -3.89 10.30 -2.49
CA LEU A 30 -4.73 11.50 -2.46
C LEU A 30 -5.51 11.68 -3.78
N PHE A 31 -4.85 11.44 -4.91
CA PHE A 31 -5.51 11.47 -6.22
C PHE A 31 -6.60 10.41 -6.33
N LEU A 32 -6.34 9.19 -5.87
CA LEU A 32 -7.32 8.11 -5.84
C LEU A 32 -8.50 8.45 -4.91
N LEU A 33 -8.23 9.02 -3.73
CA LEU A 33 -9.26 9.51 -2.82
C LEU A 33 -10.14 10.58 -3.47
N TRP A 34 -9.54 11.53 -4.19
CA TRP A 34 -10.25 12.55 -4.95
C TRP A 34 -11.16 11.92 -6.03
N LEU A 35 -10.66 10.94 -6.79
CA LEU A 35 -11.46 10.20 -7.78
C LEU A 35 -12.64 9.46 -7.14
N ILE A 36 -12.41 8.79 -6.01
CA ILE A 36 -13.45 8.07 -5.26
C ILE A 36 -14.55 9.02 -4.80
N VAL A 37 -14.20 10.24 -4.36
CA VAL A 37 -15.18 11.22 -3.90
C VAL A 37 -15.94 11.85 -5.07
N LYS A 38 -15.25 12.23 -6.17
CA LYS A 38 -15.83 13.02 -7.26
C LYS A 38 -16.44 12.22 -8.41
N LYS A 39 -15.89 11.04 -8.75
CA LYS A 39 -16.23 10.28 -9.97
C LYS A 39 -16.94 8.94 -9.69
N SER A 40 -17.23 8.59 -8.43
CA SER A 40 -17.85 7.29 -8.12
C SER A 40 -19.33 7.20 -8.51
N THR A 41 -19.68 6.24 -9.36
CA THR A 41 -21.07 5.92 -9.73
C THR A 41 -21.81 5.21 -8.58
N PRO A 42 -23.13 5.43 -8.38
CA PRO A 42 -23.91 4.77 -7.32
C PRO A 42 -23.94 3.24 -7.38
N THR A 43 -23.66 2.63 -8.54
CA THR A 43 -23.52 1.18 -8.72
C THR A 43 -22.31 0.59 -7.98
N MET A 44 -21.31 1.41 -7.66
CA MET A 44 -20.08 1.00 -6.97
C MET A 44 -20.09 1.33 -5.47
N LYS A 45 -21.25 1.62 -4.85
CA LYS A 45 -21.33 2.07 -3.44
C LYS A 45 -20.58 1.18 -2.44
N ASN A 46 -20.63 -0.14 -2.59
CA ASN A 46 -19.93 -1.07 -1.69
C ASN A 46 -18.42 -1.09 -1.98
N PHE A 47 -18.04 -1.09 -3.25
CA PHE A 47 -16.63 -1.03 -3.66
C PHE A 47 -15.97 0.30 -3.25
N LYS A 48 -16.72 1.40 -3.32
CA LYS A 48 -16.29 2.73 -2.88
C LYS A 48 -15.82 2.72 -1.43
N LYS A 49 -16.56 2.05 -0.54
CA LYS A 49 -16.21 1.96 0.88
C LYS A 49 -14.89 1.21 1.09
N VAL A 50 -14.72 0.08 0.40
CA VAL A 50 -13.47 -0.71 0.47
C VAL A 50 -12.29 0.10 -0.04
N LEU A 51 -12.43 0.71 -1.23
CA LEU A 51 -11.39 1.59 -1.80
C LEU A 51 -11.02 2.75 -0.87
N LEU A 52 -12.01 3.38 -0.26
CA LEU A 52 -11.79 4.51 0.64
C LEU A 52 -11.06 4.08 1.92
N LEU A 53 -11.42 2.93 2.50
CA LEU A 53 -10.70 2.34 3.63
C LEU A 53 -9.26 2.00 3.25
N THR A 54 -9.03 1.42 2.06
CA THR A 54 -7.69 1.13 1.56
C THR A 54 -6.86 2.42 1.44
N CYS A 55 -7.35 3.45 0.75
CA CYS A 55 -6.62 4.72 0.59
C CYS A 55 -6.30 5.37 1.93
N ILE A 56 -7.24 5.38 2.87
CA ILE A 56 -6.99 5.94 4.22
C ILE A 56 -5.91 5.12 4.93
N SER A 57 -6.00 3.78 4.90
CA SER A 57 -5.00 2.93 5.54
C SER A 57 -3.60 3.12 4.96
N GLU A 58 -3.48 3.29 3.64
CA GLU A 58 -2.21 3.55 2.94
C GLU A 58 -1.64 4.94 3.27
N LEU A 59 -2.50 5.96 3.42
CA LEU A 59 -2.08 7.30 3.85
C LEU A 59 -1.58 7.29 5.30
N ILE A 60 -2.29 6.59 6.20
CA ILE A 60 -1.85 6.43 7.59
C ILE A 60 -0.52 5.67 7.63
N PHE A 61 -0.40 4.57 6.87
CA PHE A 61 0.85 3.82 6.78
C PHE A 61 2.01 4.68 6.25
N SER A 62 1.77 5.48 5.21
CA SER A 62 2.78 6.41 4.67
C SER A 62 3.21 7.45 5.70
N ALA A 63 2.27 7.99 6.49
CA ALA A 63 2.57 8.91 7.57
C ALA A 63 3.38 8.22 8.68
N MET A 64 2.98 7.02 9.10
CA MET A 64 3.71 6.24 10.11
C MET A 64 5.13 5.91 9.65
N ASN A 65 5.32 5.53 8.39
CA ASN A 65 6.65 5.24 7.83
C ASN A 65 7.56 6.49 7.76
N PHE A 66 6.98 7.69 7.71
CA PHE A 66 7.74 8.94 7.84
C PHE A 66 8.21 9.18 9.28
N PHE A 67 7.36 8.88 10.27
CA PHE A 67 7.70 9.05 11.69
C PHE A 67 8.60 7.93 12.24
N PHE A 68 8.40 6.70 11.77
CA PHE A 68 9.04 5.47 12.23
C PHE A 68 9.64 4.76 11.01
N VAL A 69 10.93 4.94 10.80
CA VAL A 69 11.69 4.23 9.78
C VAL A 69 12.23 2.95 10.40
N LEU A 70 11.66 1.81 10.02
CA LEU A 70 12.18 0.52 10.46
C LEU A 70 13.46 0.18 9.68
N THR A 71 14.58 0.04 10.39
CA THR A 71 15.86 -0.39 9.85
C THR A 71 16.29 -1.68 10.54
N LEU A 72 16.57 -2.71 9.74
CA LEU A 72 17.19 -3.95 10.23
C LEU A 72 18.70 -3.78 10.14
N THR A 73 19.37 -3.81 11.29
CA THR A 73 20.83 -3.82 11.40
C THR A 73 21.29 -5.23 11.79
N VAL A 74 22.48 -5.62 11.33
CA VAL A 74 23.09 -6.89 11.69
C VAL A 74 24.37 -6.57 12.44
N GLU A 75 24.45 -6.94 13.71
CA GLU A 75 25.65 -6.81 14.54
C GLU A 75 26.01 -8.21 15.07
N ASP A 76 27.27 -8.63 14.86
CA ASP A 76 27.80 -9.93 15.30
C ASP A 76 26.95 -11.16 14.93
N GLY A 77 26.31 -11.13 13.76
CA GLY A 77 25.45 -12.22 13.29
C GLY A 77 24.06 -12.27 13.92
N THR A 78 23.71 -11.27 14.73
CA THR A 78 22.37 -11.09 15.29
C THR A 78 21.64 -9.95 14.59
N TYR A 79 20.34 -10.14 14.32
CA TYR A 79 19.50 -9.14 13.67
C TYR A 79 18.87 -8.23 14.72
N PHE A 80 19.18 -6.95 14.65
CA PHE A 80 18.57 -5.90 15.46
C PHE A 80 17.57 -5.10 14.63
N CYS A 81 16.39 -4.91 15.18
CA CYS A 81 15.38 -4.04 14.60
C CYS A 81 15.48 -2.69 15.29
N VAL A 82 16.00 -1.69 14.57
CA VAL A 82 16.17 -0.33 15.07
C VAL A 82 15.13 0.56 14.40
N ILE A 83 14.38 1.30 15.21
CA ILE A 83 13.48 2.34 14.70
C ILE A 83 14.28 3.63 14.60
N GLU A 84 14.57 4.03 13.38
CA GLU A 84 15.17 5.32 13.04
C GLU A 84 14.04 6.32 12.74
N GLY A 85 14.32 7.63 12.79
CA GLY A 85 13.34 8.68 12.47
C GLY A 85 13.19 9.73 13.56
N ILE A 86 12.10 10.50 13.50
CA ILE A 86 11.84 11.62 14.43
C ILE A 86 11.73 11.10 15.88
N PHE A 87 11.24 9.87 16.04
CA PHE A 87 11.12 9.19 17.33
C PHE A 87 12.26 8.21 17.64
N GLY A 88 13.43 8.34 17.01
CA GLY A 88 14.55 7.41 17.24
C GLY A 88 15.10 7.39 18.67
N HIS A 89 14.78 8.40 19.50
CA HIS A 89 15.24 8.51 20.90
C HIS A 89 14.14 8.29 21.94
N VAL A 90 13.04 7.62 21.57
CA VAL A 90 11.95 7.32 22.51
C VAL A 90 12.30 6.17 23.46
N SER A 91 11.56 6.07 24.57
CA SER A 91 11.74 4.97 25.51
C SER A 91 11.46 3.61 24.85
N PRO A 92 12.06 2.51 25.34
CA PRO A 92 11.89 1.18 24.76
C PRO A 92 10.43 0.74 24.60
N PHE A 93 9.56 1.20 25.50
CA PHE A 93 8.12 0.98 25.41
C PHE A 93 7.51 1.56 24.12
N TRP A 94 7.85 2.81 23.78
CA TRP A 94 7.35 3.45 22.56
C TRP A 94 7.95 2.84 21.29
N THR A 95 9.19 2.35 21.36
CA THR A 95 9.80 1.58 20.27
C THR A 95 8.99 0.30 20.00
N PHE A 96 8.61 -0.43 21.05
CA PHE A 96 7.77 -1.62 20.92
C PHE A 96 6.40 -1.30 20.30
N VAL A 97 5.73 -0.25 20.77
CA VAL A 97 4.44 0.20 20.22
C VAL A 97 4.57 0.60 18.75
N GLY A 98 5.65 1.31 18.38
CA GLY A 98 5.91 1.70 16.99
C GLY A 98 6.14 0.49 16.08
N TYR A 99 6.85 -0.53 16.57
CA TYR A 99 7.07 -1.78 15.85
C TYR A 99 5.76 -2.55 15.62
N ASP A 100 4.94 -2.71 16.65
CA ASP A 100 3.65 -3.39 16.55
C ASP A 100 2.69 -2.66 15.60
N ALA A 101 2.62 -1.34 15.70
CA ALA A 101 1.85 -0.51 14.79
C ALA A 101 2.33 -0.67 13.33
N PHE A 102 3.64 -0.68 13.09
CA PHE A 102 4.21 -0.90 11.75
C PHE A 102 3.79 -2.27 11.18
N LEU A 103 3.93 -3.35 11.96
CA LEU A 103 3.52 -4.69 11.54
C LEU A 103 2.02 -4.76 11.25
N TYR A 104 1.19 -4.14 12.10
CA TYR A 104 -0.25 -4.08 11.89
C TYR A 104 -0.61 -3.42 10.56
N PHE A 105 0.02 -2.30 10.20
CA PHE A 105 -0.26 -1.63 8.92
C PHE A 105 0.24 -2.43 7.71
N VAL A 106 1.39 -3.11 7.81
CA VAL A 106 1.85 -4.01 6.75
C VAL A 106 0.84 -5.14 6.54
N TYR A 107 0.36 -5.76 7.62
CA TYR A 107 -0.66 -6.80 7.57
C TYR A 107 -1.99 -6.28 6.98
N ALA A 108 -2.41 -5.09 7.40
CA ALA A 108 -3.61 -4.43 6.89
C ALA A 108 -3.51 -4.14 5.38
N SER A 109 -2.36 -3.65 4.90
CA SER A 109 -2.13 -3.37 3.46
C SER A 109 -2.21 -4.66 2.63
N VAL A 110 -1.54 -5.74 3.07
CA VAL A 110 -1.61 -7.05 2.40
C VAL A 110 -3.04 -7.58 2.37
N SER A 111 -3.74 -7.52 3.50
CA SER A 111 -5.12 -7.99 3.63
C SER A 111 -6.07 -7.18 2.75
N ASN A 112 -5.94 -5.84 2.71
CA ASN A 112 -6.75 -4.96 1.89
C ASN A 112 -6.55 -5.26 0.39
N ASN A 113 -5.32 -5.53 -0.04
CA ASN A 113 -5.05 -5.98 -1.40
C ASN A 113 -5.77 -7.28 -1.73
N THR A 114 -5.70 -8.29 -0.86
CA THR A 114 -6.42 -9.56 -1.03
C THR A 114 -7.93 -9.35 -1.13
N VAL A 115 -8.51 -8.50 -0.27
CA VAL A 115 -9.94 -8.16 -0.30
C VAL A 115 -10.32 -7.48 -1.62
N MET A 116 -9.50 -6.56 -2.14
CA MET A 116 -9.74 -5.93 -3.44
C MET A 116 -9.71 -6.93 -4.59
N PHE A 117 -8.75 -7.87 -4.59
CA PHE A 117 -8.70 -8.95 -5.58
C PHE A 117 -9.94 -9.83 -5.53
N PHE A 118 -10.33 -10.26 -4.33
CA PHE A 118 -11.50 -11.11 -4.14
C PHE A 118 -12.80 -10.40 -4.56
N TYR A 119 -12.93 -9.12 -4.24
CA TYR A 119 -14.08 -8.32 -4.66
C TYR A 119 -14.17 -8.22 -6.19
N ARG A 120 -13.06 -7.93 -6.87
CA ARG A 120 -13.00 -7.88 -8.34
C ARG A 120 -13.37 -9.23 -8.95
N TYR A 121 -12.84 -10.31 -8.40
CA TYR A 121 -13.17 -11.67 -8.82
C TYR A 121 -14.68 -11.95 -8.69
N LEU A 122 -15.29 -11.62 -7.55
CA LEU A 122 -16.72 -11.79 -7.35
C LEU A 122 -17.56 -10.95 -8.30
N VAL A 123 -17.17 -9.71 -8.60
CA VAL A 123 -17.89 -8.86 -9.57
C VAL A 123 -17.90 -9.52 -10.96
N VAL A 124 -16.76 -10.03 -11.42
CA VAL A 124 -16.63 -10.72 -12.71
C VAL A 124 -17.43 -12.02 -12.74
N CYS A 125 -17.35 -12.84 -11.69
CA CYS A 125 -18.03 -14.14 -11.66
C CYS A 125 -19.53 -14.05 -11.36
N ARG A 126 -20.00 -13.05 -10.60
CA ARG A 126 -21.43 -12.83 -10.33
C ARG A 126 -22.14 -12.06 -11.42
N SER A 127 -21.45 -11.31 -12.29
CA SER A 127 -22.07 -10.81 -13.51
C SER A 127 -22.32 -12.02 -14.44
N LYS A 128 -23.44 -12.71 -14.23
CA LYS A 128 -23.92 -13.85 -15.04
C LYS A 128 -24.32 -13.44 -16.48
N THR A 129 -23.61 -12.47 -17.07
CA THR A 129 -23.70 -12.00 -18.46
C THR A 129 -22.56 -12.54 -19.32
N LEU A 130 -21.92 -13.63 -18.90
CA LEU A 130 -20.94 -14.39 -19.70
C LEU A 130 -21.52 -15.71 -20.26
N ASN A 131 -22.82 -15.71 -20.54
CA ASN A 131 -23.48 -16.63 -21.47
C ASN A 131 -24.15 -15.71 -22.51
N ALA A 132 -23.91 -15.74 -23.82
CA ALA A 132 -23.39 -16.80 -24.67
C ALA A 132 -22.96 -16.27 -26.07
N GLY A 133 -21.90 -15.45 -26.20
CA GLY A 133 -21.56 -14.99 -27.56
C GLY A 133 -20.26 -14.27 -27.90
N LEU A 134 -19.40 -13.83 -26.98
CA LEU A 134 -18.25 -12.98 -27.36
C LEU A 134 -16.94 -13.37 -26.65
N PHE A 135 -16.36 -14.48 -27.12
CA PHE A 135 -14.94 -14.42 -27.49
C PHE A 135 -14.85 -13.36 -28.61
N MET A 136 -13.94 -12.38 -28.49
CA MET A 136 -13.75 -11.23 -29.40
C MET A 136 -14.63 -10.00 -29.13
N CYS A 137 -14.28 -9.14 -28.17
CA CYS A 137 -14.07 -7.70 -28.36
C CYS A 137 -14.11 -6.95 -27.00
N SER A 138 -13.37 -5.85 -26.92
CA SER A 138 -13.33 -4.85 -25.84
C SER A 138 -12.54 -5.19 -24.58
N GLN A 139 -11.24 -5.14 -24.78
CA GLN A 139 -10.23 -4.74 -23.81
C GLN A 139 -10.21 -3.19 -23.61
N CYS A 140 -11.31 -2.43 -23.83
CA CYS A 140 -11.24 -0.96 -24.02
C CYS A 140 -12.20 -0.02 -23.23
N ASP A 141 -13.04 -0.47 -22.30
CA ASP A 141 -14.07 0.44 -21.73
C ASP A 141 -13.78 1.07 -20.34
N ILE A 142 -12.51 1.15 -19.91
CA ILE A 142 -12.14 1.89 -18.68
C ILE A 142 -11.70 3.33 -18.98
N TRP A 143 -11.44 3.72 -20.23
CA TRP A 143 -10.98 5.07 -20.59
C TRP A 143 -11.96 5.90 -21.46
N ALA A 144 -13.06 5.34 -21.96
CA ALA A 144 -13.91 6.03 -22.93
C ALA A 144 -15.06 6.89 -22.35
N CYS A 145 -15.47 6.74 -21.08
CA CYS A 145 -16.53 7.59 -20.50
C CYS A 145 -16.02 8.93 -19.94
N CYS A 146 -15.03 9.52 -20.61
CA CYS A 146 -14.55 10.88 -20.35
C CYS A 146 -14.89 11.84 -21.51
N VAL A 147 -15.96 11.61 -22.28
CA VAL A 147 -16.59 12.65 -23.12
C VAL A 147 -18.08 12.36 -23.24
N SER A 148 -18.89 12.85 -22.30
CA SER A 148 -20.28 13.31 -22.52
C SER A 148 -20.73 14.11 -21.30
#